data_AF-A0A2T0QJX5-F1
#
_entry.id   AF-A0A2T0QJX5-F1
#
_cell.length_a   1.000
_cell.length_b   1.000
_cell.length_c   1.000
_cell.angle_alpha   90.00
_cell.angle_beta   90.00
_cell.angle_gamma   90.00
#
_symmetry.space_group_name_H-M   'P 1'
#
loop_
_entity.id
_entity.type
_entity.pdbx_description
1 polymer ?
#
loop_
_entity_poly.entity_id
_entity_poly.type
_entity_poly.pdbx_seq_one_letter_code
_entity_poly.pdbx_strand_id
1 'polypeptide(L)'
;MTMQGFPVGQEMEVTYPLFKVYLTIQSETELTFAIREGEFARTETVAIQAVPLGNSVFAVSWKESNGATVMNIQDYDRGVFLSFVTLTSGEFWRMTGLMVVTRPAKKASDDRPERNKALAVEAMIALFQRRDASAVERFYAPDYVQHNPHIPKAATHFRRWSPIYRPTSITSPV
;
A
#
# COMPACT_ATOMS: atom_id res chain seq x y z
N MET A 1 -12.58 -8.70 13.50
CA MET A 1 -11.61 -7.66 13.09
C MET A 1 -12.40 -6.42 12.69
N THR A 2 -12.01 -5.22 13.12
CA THR A 2 -12.71 -3.98 12.78
C THR A 2 -12.38 -3.57 11.33
N MET A 3 -13.38 -3.20 10.52
CA MET A 3 -13.25 -2.67 9.15
C MET A 3 -12.63 -1.25 9.09
N GLN A 4 -11.79 -0.93 10.07
CA GLN A 4 -11.20 0.39 10.24
C GLN A 4 -10.28 0.70 9.06
N GLY A 5 -10.61 1.75 8.32
CA GLY A 5 -9.84 2.19 7.14
C GLY A 5 -10.36 1.69 5.81
N PHE A 6 -11.41 0.84 5.76
CA PHE A 6 -12.03 0.47 4.49
C PHE A 6 -12.71 1.72 3.86
N PRO A 7 -12.43 2.06 2.60
CA PRO A 7 -12.75 3.38 2.04
C PRO A 7 -14.21 3.46 1.52
N VAL A 8 -15.17 3.34 2.43
CA VAL A 8 -16.60 3.48 2.11
C VAL A 8 -16.90 4.84 1.48
N GLY A 9 -17.64 4.80 0.38
CA GLY A 9 -18.02 5.94 -0.44
C GLY A 9 -16.97 6.35 -1.47
N GLN A 10 -15.83 5.66 -1.56
CA GLN A 10 -14.82 5.90 -2.60
C GLN A 10 -15.30 5.43 -3.97
N GLU A 11 -14.96 6.19 -4.99
CA GLU A 11 -15.06 5.80 -6.39
C GLU A 11 -13.68 5.67 -7.01
N MET A 12 -13.51 4.67 -7.85
CA MET A 12 -12.25 4.39 -8.51
C MET A 12 -12.45 3.75 -9.88
N GLU A 13 -11.48 3.97 -10.75
CA GLU A 13 -11.30 3.25 -12.00
C GLU A 13 -10.19 2.22 -11.82
N VAL A 14 -10.40 1.00 -12.30
CA VAL A 14 -9.38 -0.04 -12.41
C VAL A 14 -9.22 -0.42 -13.87
N THR A 15 -8.03 -0.19 -14.41
CA THR A 15 -7.71 -0.55 -15.80
C THR A 15 -6.99 -1.89 -15.85
N TYR A 16 -7.60 -2.86 -16.53
CA TYR A 16 -7.00 -4.14 -16.90
C TYR A 16 -6.61 -4.12 -18.39
N PRO A 17 -5.81 -5.08 -18.88
CA PRO A 17 -5.42 -5.13 -20.29
C PRO A 17 -6.58 -5.17 -21.29
N LEU A 18 -7.72 -5.78 -20.92
CA LEU A 18 -8.84 -6.01 -21.83
C LEU A 18 -10.02 -5.06 -21.63
N PHE A 19 -10.18 -4.47 -20.44
CA PHE A 19 -11.32 -3.63 -20.11
C PHE A 19 -11.04 -2.76 -18.89
N LYS A 20 -11.91 -1.77 -18.68
CA LYS A 20 -11.94 -0.92 -17.49
C LYS A 20 -13.13 -1.28 -16.61
N VAL A 21 -12.92 -1.23 -15.30
CA VAL A 21 -13.97 -1.38 -14.30
C VAL A 21 -14.03 -0.10 -13.48
N TYR A 22 -15.22 0.46 -13.33
CA TYR A 22 -15.49 1.54 -12.41
C TYR A 22 -16.14 0.94 -11.16
N LEU A 23 -15.59 1.24 -10.00
CA LEU A 23 -16.03 0.70 -8.72
C LEU A 23 -16.50 1.83 -7.80
N THR A 24 -17.61 1.61 -7.11
CA THR A 24 -18.09 2.45 -6.02
C THR A 24 -18.27 1.57 -4.79
N ILE A 25 -17.55 1.87 -3.71
CA ILE A 25 -17.72 1.17 -2.43
C ILE A 25 -18.93 1.79 -1.73
N GLN A 26 -20.07 1.10 -1.74
CA GLN A 26 -21.33 1.62 -1.20
C GLN A 26 -21.34 1.56 0.33
N SER A 27 -20.88 0.44 0.89
CA SER A 27 -20.82 0.18 2.32
C SER A 27 -19.69 -0.80 2.64
N GLU A 28 -19.55 -1.21 3.91
CA GLU A 28 -18.59 -2.27 4.28
C GLU A 28 -18.96 -3.64 3.70
N THR A 29 -20.19 -3.81 3.22
CA THR A 29 -20.75 -5.08 2.74
C THR A 29 -21.30 -5.01 1.33
N GLU A 30 -21.24 -3.86 0.65
CA GLU A 30 -21.73 -3.69 -0.72
C GLU A 30 -20.80 -2.85 -1.58
N LEU A 31 -20.67 -3.26 -2.84
CA LEU A 31 -19.92 -2.57 -3.87
C LEU A 31 -20.75 -2.55 -5.16
N THR A 32 -20.70 -1.45 -5.89
CA THR A 32 -21.18 -1.39 -7.28
C THR A 32 -19.99 -1.44 -8.22
N PHE A 33 -20.00 -2.33 -9.20
CA PHE A 33 -19.07 -2.29 -10.32
C PHE A 33 -19.80 -1.97 -11.61
N ALA A 34 -19.11 -1.29 -12.52
CA ALA A 34 -19.57 -1.00 -13.87
C ALA A 34 -18.44 -1.24 -14.88
N ILE A 35 -18.70 -2.12 -15.84
CA ILE A 35 -17.93 -2.22 -17.08
C ILE A 35 -18.80 -1.58 -18.15
N ARG A 36 -18.34 -0.48 -18.74
CA ARG A 36 -19.19 0.37 -19.59
C ARG A 36 -19.29 -0.12 -21.04
N GLU A 37 -18.26 -0.81 -21.52
CA GLU A 37 -18.08 -1.14 -22.93
C GLU A 37 -17.43 -2.52 -23.08
N GLY A 38 -17.58 -3.12 -24.27
CA GLY A 38 -17.03 -4.44 -24.60
C GLY A 38 -17.94 -5.61 -24.24
N GLU A 39 -17.46 -6.83 -24.48
CA GLU A 39 -18.21 -8.07 -24.27
C GLU A 39 -18.68 -8.26 -22.81
N PHE A 40 -17.94 -7.70 -21.86
CA PHE A 40 -18.23 -7.80 -20.43
C PHE A 40 -19.04 -6.60 -19.90
N ALA A 41 -19.58 -5.75 -20.77
CA ALA A 41 -20.32 -4.56 -20.39
C ALA A 41 -21.54 -4.91 -19.53
N ARG A 42 -21.53 -4.44 -18.28
CA ARG A 42 -22.62 -4.61 -17.31
C ARG A 42 -22.35 -3.76 -16.08
N THR A 43 -23.40 -3.52 -15.30
CA THR A 43 -23.31 -2.85 -13.99
C THR A 43 -24.10 -3.66 -12.98
N GLU A 44 -23.52 -3.91 -11.82
CA GLU A 44 -24.17 -4.66 -10.75
C GLU A 44 -23.72 -4.12 -9.39
N THR A 45 -24.66 -4.12 -8.43
CA THR A 45 -24.33 -3.95 -7.00
C THR A 45 -24.33 -5.31 -6.34
N VAL A 46 -23.21 -5.67 -5.74
CA VAL A 46 -22.92 -6.99 -5.18
C VAL A 46 -22.68 -6.90 -3.70
N ALA A 47 -23.14 -7.93 -2.98
CA ALA A 47 -22.71 -8.15 -1.61
C ALA A 47 -21.24 -8.58 -1.61
N ILE A 48 -20.43 -7.91 -0.80
CA ILE A 48 -19.00 -8.19 -0.66
C ILE A 48 -18.69 -8.74 0.72
N GLN A 49 -17.63 -9.54 0.78
CA GLN A 49 -16.89 -9.78 2.02
C GLN A 49 -15.53 -9.09 1.89
N ALA A 50 -15.23 -8.20 2.82
CA ALA A 50 -13.94 -7.52 2.90
C ALA A 50 -13.18 -7.94 4.17
N VAL A 51 -11.90 -8.23 4.02
CA VAL A 51 -10.99 -8.62 5.10
C VAL A 51 -9.77 -7.70 5.06
N PRO A 52 -9.50 -6.93 6.13
CA PRO A 52 -8.30 -6.10 6.19
C PRO A 52 -7.07 -7.01 6.34
N LEU A 53 -6.08 -6.80 5.49
CA LEU A 53 -4.77 -7.46 5.57
C LEU A 53 -3.71 -6.57 6.23
N GLY A 54 -4.05 -5.31 6.50
CA GLY A 54 -3.18 -4.29 7.08
C GLY A 54 -2.60 -3.36 6.01
N ASN A 55 -2.03 -2.23 6.43
CA ASN A 55 -1.36 -1.28 5.54
C ASN A 55 -2.20 -0.81 4.36
N SER A 56 -3.47 -0.47 4.59
CA SER A 56 -4.42 -0.13 3.53
C SER A 56 -4.52 -1.21 2.42
N VAL A 57 -4.29 -2.48 2.76
CA VAL A 57 -4.51 -3.64 1.89
C VAL A 57 -5.75 -4.41 2.35
N PHE A 58 -6.62 -4.75 1.40
CA PHE A 58 -7.86 -5.46 1.66
C PHE A 58 -8.03 -6.64 0.69
N ALA A 59 -8.40 -7.80 1.23
CA ALA A 59 -8.97 -8.86 0.41
C ALA A 59 -10.48 -8.62 0.31
N VAL A 60 -11.00 -8.48 -0.90
CA VAL A 60 -12.43 -8.23 -1.15
C VAL A 60 -12.95 -9.27 -2.13
N SER A 61 -14.01 -9.98 -1.77
CA SER A 61 -14.61 -11.00 -2.63
C SER A 61 -16.12 -10.84 -2.76
N TRP A 62 -16.66 -11.27 -3.89
CA TRP A 62 -18.09 -11.34 -4.14
C TRP A 62 -18.44 -12.42 -5.16
N LYS A 63 -19.74 -12.69 -5.26
CA LYS A 63 -20.34 -13.46 -6.33
C LYS A 63 -21.33 -12.57 -7.07
N GLU A 64 -21.29 -12.63 -8.38
CA GLU A 64 -22.16 -11.86 -9.25
C GLU A 64 -23.43 -12.65 -9.58
N SER A 65 -24.46 -11.95 -10.02
CA SER A 65 -25.77 -12.50 -10.35
C SER A 65 -25.72 -13.63 -11.40
N ASN A 66 -24.79 -13.55 -12.35
CA ASN A 66 -24.60 -14.59 -13.37
C ASN A 66 -23.89 -15.85 -12.83
N GLY A 67 -23.36 -15.81 -11.61
CA GLY A 67 -22.68 -16.92 -10.95
C GLY A 67 -21.16 -16.84 -10.94
N ALA A 68 -20.54 -15.90 -11.66
CA ALA A 68 -19.11 -15.69 -11.61
C ALA A 68 -18.67 -15.21 -10.21
N THR A 69 -17.47 -15.61 -9.79
CA THR A 69 -16.91 -15.21 -8.50
C THR A 69 -15.67 -14.37 -8.70
N VAL A 70 -15.54 -13.30 -7.92
CA VAL A 70 -14.40 -12.39 -7.98
C VAL A 70 -13.78 -12.27 -6.60
N MET A 71 -12.45 -12.23 -6.57
CA MET A 71 -11.67 -11.87 -5.41
C MET A 71 -10.56 -10.91 -5.83
N ASN A 72 -10.41 -9.82 -5.09
CA ASN A 72 -9.32 -8.87 -5.25
C ASN A 72 -8.46 -8.82 -4.00
N ILE A 73 -7.15 -8.70 -4.19
CA ILE A 73 -6.29 -8.01 -3.22
C ILE A 73 -6.16 -6.57 -3.71
N GLN A 74 -6.71 -5.65 -2.94
CA GLN A 74 -6.72 -4.22 -3.21
C GLN A 74 -5.62 -3.57 -2.37
N ASP A 75 -4.55 -3.12 -3.01
CA ASP A 75 -3.43 -2.43 -2.37
C ASP A 75 -3.51 -0.95 -2.71
N TYR A 76 -3.96 -0.15 -1.74
CA TYR A 76 -4.24 1.26 -1.95
C TYR A 76 -2.98 2.13 -1.90
N ASP A 77 -1.92 1.70 -1.20
CA ASP A 77 -0.61 2.39 -1.18
C ASP A 77 0.05 2.27 -2.57
N ARG A 78 -0.01 1.08 -3.17
CA ARG A 78 0.57 0.84 -4.50
C ARG A 78 -0.37 1.18 -5.66
N GLY A 79 -1.65 1.43 -5.38
CA GLY A 79 -2.64 1.72 -6.42
C GLY A 79 -2.89 0.53 -7.35
N VAL A 80 -2.92 -0.70 -6.82
CA VAL A 80 -3.07 -1.92 -7.63
C VAL A 80 -4.14 -2.86 -7.12
N PHE A 81 -4.80 -3.53 -8.07
CA PHE A 81 -5.72 -4.64 -7.82
C PHE A 81 -5.11 -5.93 -8.36
N LEU A 82 -4.90 -6.92 -7.51
CA LEU A 82 -4.65 -8.29 -7.95
C LEU A 82 -5.98 -9.02 -7.97
N SER A 83 -6.43 -9.41 -9.16
CA SER A 83 -7.80 -9.89 -9.38
C SER A 83 -7.81 -11.34 -9.84
N PHE A 84 -8.65 -12.11 -9.17
CA PHE A 84 -8.87 -13.53 -9.40
C PHE A 84 -10.36 -13.70 -9.71
N VAL A 85 -10.67 -14.10 -10.94
CA VAL A 85 -12.06 -14.21 -11.42
C VAL A 85 -12.29 -15.62 -11.93
N THR A 86 -13.31 -16.28 -11.41
CA THR A 86 -13.82 -17.54 -11.97
C THR A 86 -15.09 -17.23 -12.74
N LEU A 87 -15.04 -17.39 -14.06
CA LEU A 87 -16.20 -17.22 -14.94
C LEU A 87 -17.18 -18.40 -14.77
N THR A 88 -18.40 -18.22 -15.26
CA THR A 88 -19.44 -19.27 -15.25
C THR A 88 -19.06 -20.49 -16.09
N SER A 89 -18.16 -20.31 -17.07
CA SER A 89 -17.55 -21.39 -17.86
C SER A 89 -16.57 -22.26 -17.05
N GLY A 90 -16.17 -21.81 -15.85
CA GLY A 90 -15.10 -22.41 -15.05
C GLY A 90 -13.70 -21.88 -15.39
N GLU A 91 -13.58 -21.00 -16.40
CA GLU A 91 -12.31 -20.34 -16.71
C GLU A 91 -11.85 -19.45 -15.55
N PHE A 92 -10.55 -19.50 -15.24
CA PHE A 92 -9.97 -18.79 -14.10
C PHE A 92 -8.95 -17.75 -14.55
N TRP A 93 -9.32 -16.47 -14.41
CA TRP A 93 -8.50 -15.33 -14.78
C TRP A 93 -7.70 -14.81 -13.60
N ARG A 94 -6.46 -14.40 -13.91
CA ARG A 94 -5.55 -13.70 -12.99
C ARG A 94 -5.08 -12.45 -13.69
N MET A 95 -5.38 -11.30 -13.10
CA MET A 95 -5.11 -10.01 -13.71
C MET A 95 -4.56 -9.05 -12.67
N THR A 96 -3.65 -8.17 -13.10
CA THR A 96 -3.25 -7.00 -12.32
C THR A 96 -3.85 -5.77 -12.96
N GLY A 97 -4.63 -5.01 -12.19
CA GLY A 97 -5.24 -3.76 -12.62
C GLY A 97 -4.58 -2.57 -11.93
N LEU A 98 -4.41 -1.47 -12.66
CA LEU A 98 -3.99 -0.20 -12.08
C LEU A 98 -5.22 0.58 -11.60
N MET A 99 -5.18 1.02 -10.36
CA MET A 99 -6.25 1.79 -9.72
C MET A 99 -5.97 3.30 -9.83
N VAL A 100 -6.99 4.05 -10.21
CA VAL A 100 -7.04 5.51 -10.09
C VAL A 100 -8.26 5.87 -9.25
N VAL A 101 -8.05 6.50 -8.11
CA VAL A 101 -9.14 7.03 -7.28
C VAL A 101 -9.71 8.27 -7.96
N THR A 102 -10.98 8.21 -8.36
CA THR A 102 -11.68 9.31 -9.04
C THR A 102 -12.45 10.18 -8.07
N ARG A 103 -12.92 9.61 -6.95
CA ARG A 103 -13.51 10.35 -5.83
C ARG A 103 -13.11 9.68 -4.51
N PRO A 104 -12.32 10.34 -3.64
CA PRO A 104 -11.89 9.74 -2.38
C PRO A 104 -13.06 9.53 -1.40
N ALA A 105 -12.92 8.55 -0.52
CA ALA A 105 -13.82 8.41 0.63
C ALA A 105 -13.70 9.62 1.57
N LYS A 106 -14.79 9.95 2.28
CA LYS A 106 -14.77 11.02 3.30
C LYS A 106 -13.87 10.68 4.48
N LYS A 107 -13.80 9.40 4.83
CA LYS A 107 -12.95 8.91 5.91
C LYS A 107 -11.55 8.65 5.35
N ALA A 108 -10.53 9.16 6.03
CA ALA A 108 -9.15 8.91 5.65
C ALA A 108 -8.86 7.40 5.68
N SER A 109 -8.12 6.92 4.68
CA SER A 109 -7.52 5.60 4.68
C SER A 109 -6.46 5.48 5.78
N ASP A 110 -6.00 4.27 6.03
CA ASP A 110 -4.92 4.03 6.97
C ASP A 110 -3.58 4.49 6.38
N ASP A 111 -3.10 5.65 6.84
CA ASP A 111 -1.85 6.29 6.39
C ASP A 111 -0.59 5.75 7.09
N ARG A 112 -0.73 4.70 7.91
CA ARG A 112 0.40 4.09 8.64
C ARG A 112 1.54 3.66 7.72
N PRO A 113 1.34 3.04 6.53
CA PRO A 113 2.44 2.63 5.67
C PRO A 113 3.29 3.81 5.20
N GLU A 114 2.65 4.84 4.68
CA GLU A 114 3.28 6.04 4.18
C GLU A 114 3.97 6.80 5.32
N ARG A 115 3.32 6.90 6.49
CA ARG A 115 3.92 7.49 7.70
C ARG A 115 5.12 6.69 8.18
N ASN A 116 5.04 5.37 8.24
CA ASN A 116 6.16 4.51 8.64
C ASN A 116 7.33 4.64 7.67
N LYS A 117 7.04 4.68 6.37
CA LYS A 117 8.05 4.92 5.33
C LYS A 117 8.70 6.29 5.48
N ALA A 118 7.91 7.34 5.72
CA ALA A 118 8.42 8.69 5.96
C ALA A 118 9.33 8.74 7.19
N LEU A 119 8.93 8.08 8.30
CA LEU A 119 9.76 7.96 9.50
C LEU A 119 11.09 7.24 9.21
N ALA A 120 11.06 6.12 8.50
CA ALA A 120 12.27 5.37 8.14
C ALA A 120 13.20 6.19 7.24
N VAL A 121 12.66 6.86 6.22
CA VAL A 121 13.42 7.74 5.32
C VAL A 121 14.05 8.90 6.08
N GLU A 122 13.27 9.57 6.93
CA GLU A 122 13.76 10.69 7.74
C GLU A 122 14.85 10.23 8.71
N ALA A 123 14.71 9.07 9.36
CA ALA A 123 15.73 8.51 10.23
C ALA A 123 17.08 8.31 9.51
N MET A 124 17.04 7.81 8.26
CA MET A 124 18.24 7.60 7.44
C MET A 124 18.87 8.92 6.97
N ILE A 125 18.06 9.87 6.50
CA ILE A 125 18.54 11.18 6.05
C ILE A 125 19.12 11.97 7.23
N ALA A 126 18.40 12.04 8.35
CA ALA A 126 18.84 12.77 9.53
C ALA A 126 20.17 12.23 10.06
N LEU A 127 20.28 10.91 10.24
CA LEU A 127 21.47 10.30 10.81
C LEU A 127 22.69 10.32 9.86
N PHE A 128 22.51 9.91 8.61
CA PHE A 128 23.66 9.67 7.71
C PHE A 128 23.98 10.85 6.80
N GLN A 129 22.98 11.62 6.35
CA GLN A 129 23.19 12.74 5.43
C GLN A 129 23.38 14.05 6.19
N ARG A 130 22.44 14.37 7.10
CA ARG A 130 22.51 15.59 7.93
C ARG A 130 23.43 15.45 9.14
N ARG A 131 23.85 14.23 9.47
CA ARG A 131 24.74 13.91 10.60
C ARG A 131 24.19 14.36 11.94
N ASP A 132 22.87 14.37 12.07
CA ASP A 132 22.19 14.71 13.30
C ASP A 132 22.16 13.50 14.23
N ALA A 133 23.07 13.48 15.20
CA ALA A 133 23.15 12.40 16.18
C ALA A 133 21.89 12.29 17.06
N SER A 134 21.10 13.37 17.20
CA SER A 134 19.83 13.34 17.96
C SER A 134 18.73 12.52 17.28
N ALA A 135 18.92 12.17 16.00
CA ALA A 135 18.03 11.29 15.26
C ALA A 135 17.93 9.89 15.88
N VAL A 136 18.97 9.46 16.60
CA VAL A 136 19.01 8.18 17.29
C VAL A 136 17.90 8.10 18.34
N GLU A 137 17.75 9.13 19.16
CA GLU A 137 16.71 9.21 20.20
C GLU A 137 15.31 9.38 19.64
N ARG A 138 15.20 10.04 18.48
CA ARG A 138 13.91 10.34 17.87
C ARG A 138 13.32 9.17 17.10
N PHE A 139 14.16 8.34 16.47
CA PHE A 139 13.70 7.35 15.48
C PHE A 139 14.09 5.90 15.78
N TYR A 140 14.99 5.63 16.72
CA TYR A 140 15.44 4.27 17.01
C TYR A 140 14.97 3.82 18.38
N ALA A 141 14.45 2.59 18.46
CA ALA A 141 14.07 1.99 19.73
C ALA A 141 15.32 1.81 20.64
N PRO A 142 15.18 1.94 21.97
CA PRO A 142 16.30 1.76 22.90
C PRO A 142 17.00 0.39 22.76
N ASP A 143 16.26 -0.63 22.36
CA ASP A 143 16.69 -2.02 22.16
C ASP A 143 16.97 -2.37 20.68
N TYR A 144 17.12 -1.37 19.79
CA TYR A 144 17.44 -1.60 18.39
C TYR A 144 18.72 -2.44 18.21
N VAL A 145 18.60 -3.51 17.42
CA VAL A 145 19.70 -4.42 17.07
C VAL A 145 20.18 -4.13 15.64
N GLN A 146 21.43 -3.72 15.52
CA GLN A 146 22.07 -3.47 14.22
C GLN A 146 22.64 -4.78 13.64
N HIS A 147 22.59 -4.93 12.31
CA HIS A 147 22.90 -6.18 11.60
C HIS A 147 24.41 -6.44 11.36
N ASN A 148 25.26 -5.42 11.45
CA ASN A 148 26.71 -5.54 11.25
C ASN A 148 27.33 -6.12 12.53
N PRO A 149 27.91 -7.33 12.47
CA PRO A 149 28.43 -8.01 13.65
C PRO A 149 29.64 -7.30 14.28
N HIS A 150 30.27 -6.36 13.55
CA HIS A 150 31.43 -5.60 14.03
C HIS A 150 31.04 -4.30 14.76
N ILE A 151 29.75 -3.96 14.81
CA ILE A 151 29.24 -2.80 15.54
C ILE A 151 28.46 -3.31 16.75
N PRO A 152 28.69 -2.77 17.95
CA PRO A 152 27.92 -3.19 19.12
C PRO A 152 26.42 -3.01 18.91
N LYS A 153 25.64 -3.97 19.39
CA LYS A 153 24.18 -3.95 19.35
C LYS A 153 23.65 -2.86 20.29
N ALA A 154 23.42 -1.66 19.77
CA ALA A 154 22.58 -0.62 20.38
C ALA A 154 22.50 0.60 19.46
N ALA A 155 21.33 1.23 19.39
CA ALA A 155 21.12 2.48 18.65
C ALA A 155 22.12 3.58 19.06
N THR A 156 22.51 3.62 20.34
CA THR A 156 23.44 4.63 20.90
C THR A 156 24.81 4.65 20.21
N HIS A 157 25.23 3.57 19.57
CA HIS A 157 26.51 3.51 18.85
C HIS A 157 26.50 4.37 17.57
N PHE A 158 25.33 4.56 16.94
CA PHE A 158 25.20 5.44 15.78
C PHE A 158 25.48 6.91 16.09
N ARG A 159 25.35 7.33 17.36
CA ARG A 159 25.75 8.70 17.74
C ARG A 159 27.22 8.98 17.41
N ARG A 160 28.07 7.95 17.49
CA ARG A 160 29.51 8.04 17.21
C ARG A 160 29.83 8.08 15.72
N TRP A 161 28.84 7.92 14.83
CA TRP A 161 29.02 7.85 13.38
C TRP A 161 28.85 9.19 12.68
N SER A 162 28.15 10.14 13.31
CA SER A 162 28.01 11.53 12.84
C SER A 162 29.35 12.21 12.48
N PRO A 163 30.47 12.00 13.20
CA PRO A 163 31.76 12.61 12.85
C PRO A 163 32.62 11.82 11.84
N ILE A 164 32.37 10.52 11.62
CA ILE A 164 33.31 9.62 10.92
C ILE A 164 33.25 9.80 9.38
N TYR A 165 32.11 10.23 8.83
CA TYR A 165 31.98 10.54 7.41
C TYR A 165 32.46 11.95 7.06
N ARG A 166 33.64 12.42 7.50
CA ARG A 166 34.25 13.60 6.82
C ARG A 166 34.58 13.19 5.37
N PRO A 167 34.15 13.93 4.32
CA PRO A 167 34.86 13.80 3.06
C PRO A 167 36.29 14.25 3.38
N THR A 168 37.26 13.35 3.26
CA THR A 168 38.65 13.76 3.11
C THR A 168 38.67 14.77 1.99
N SER A 169 39.00 16.02 2.32
CA SER A 169 39.31 17.06 1.35
C SER A 169 40.31 16.47 0.36
N ILE A 170 39.87 16.22 -0.87
CA ILE A 170 40.76 15.93 -1.99
C ILE A 170 41.49 17.26 -2.24
N THR A 171 42.69 17.38 -1.70
CA THR A 171 43.65 18.39 -2.14
C THR A 171 44.10 17.98 -3.54
N SER A 172 43.63 18.70 -4.56
CA SER A 172 44.21 18.60 -5.90
C SER A 172 45.66 19.10 -5.85
N PRO A 173 46.65 18.38 -6.41
CA PRO A 173 47.97 18.94 -6.64
C PRO A 173 47.91 19.94 -7.80
N VAL A 174 48.64 21.04 -7.63
CA VAL A 174 48.99 22.02 -8.68
C VAL A 174 50.01 21.41 -9.62
#